data_AF-A0A268EJB4-F1
#
_entry.id   AF-A0A268EJB4-F1
#
_cell.length_a   1.000
_cell.length_b   1.000
_cell.length_c   1.000
_cell.angle_alpha   90.00
_cell.angle_beta   90.00
_cell.angle_gamma   90.00
#
_symmetry.space_group_name_H-M   'P 1'
#
loop_
_entity.id
_entity.type
_entity.pdbx_description
1 polymer ?
#
loop_
_entity_poly.entity_id
_entity_poly.type
_entity_poly.pdbx_seq_one_letter_code
_entity_poly.pdbx_strand_id
1 'polypeptide(L)'
;MDLKGAQRDLDGAPVPKPGGGYYDHAQEVSDAYRGLVDLKRSWEGMLKNPNLDDELRQLYTSKLNEVNATMEKVETMFSPHGGVFPPK
;
A
#
# COMPACT_ATOMS: atom_id res chain seq x y z
N MET A 1 -4.68 -3.59 7.15
CA MET A 1 -3.61 -2.59 7.36
C MET A 1 -4.15 -1.53 8.30
N ASP A 2 -3.47 -1.25 9.42
CA ASP A 2 -3.94 -0.26 10.39
C ASP A 2 -3.45 1.15 10.04
N LEU A 3 -4.23 1.87 9.24
CA LEU A 3 -3.92 3.25 8.85
C LEU A 3 -4.01 4.23 10.03
N LYS A 4 -4.84 3.95 11.03
CA LYS A 4 -4.99 4.84 12.18
C LYS A 4 -3.79 4.72 13.11
N GLY A 5 -3.31 3.50 13.34
CA GLY A 5 -2.04 3.25 14.02
C GLY A 5 -0.88 3.93 13.30
N ALA A 6 -0.79 3.80 11.98
CA ALA A 6 0.28 4.42 11.21
C ALA A 6 0.24 5.95 11.24
N GLN A 7 -0.94 6.58 11.12
CA GLN A 7 -1.06 8.02 11.27
C GLN A 7 -0.55 8.49 12.64
N ARG A 8 -0.87 7.77 13.71
CA ARG A 8 -0.36 8.08 15.05
C ARG A 8 1.16 7.98 15.14
N ASP A 9 1.74 6.95 14.53
CA ASP A 9 3.19 6.78 14.51
C ASP A 9 3.87 7.93 13.73
N LEU A 10 3.30 8.31 12.57
CA LEU A 10 3.75 9.45 11.75
C LEU A 10 3.65 10.80 12.48
N ASP A 11 2.62 10.97 13.32
CA ASP A 11 2.40 12.17 14.14
C ASP A 11 3.25 12.19 15.44
N GLY A 12 4.10 11.19 15.67
CA GLY A 12 4.96 11.09 16.86
C GLY A 12 4.22 10.67 18.14
N ALA A 13 3.05 10.05 18.02
CA ALA A 13 2.22 9.58 19.14
C ALA A 13 1.97 8.05 19.09
N PRO A 14 3.03 7.22 19.02
CA PRO A 14 2.89 5.79 18.74
C PRO A 14 2.16 5.02 19.84
N VAL A 15 1.58 3.89 19.47
CA VAL A 15 0.79 3.07 20.41
C VAL A 15 1.72 2.23 21.29
N PRO A 16 1.63 2.32 22.63
CA PRO A 16 2.44 1.49 23.52
C PRO A 16 1.98 0.02 23.50
N LYS A 17 2.94 -0.90 23.62
CA LYS A 17 2.69 -2.35 23.72
C LYS A 17 2.56 -2.80 25.18
N PRO A 18 1.70 -3.79 25.48
CA PRO A 18 1.76 -4.50 26.76
C PRO A 18 3.14 -5.14 26.92
N GLY A 19 3.85 -4.83 28.01
CA GLY A 19 5.22 -5.32 28.24
C GLY A 19 6.34 -4.36 27.79
N GLY A 20 6.01 -3.18 27.28
CA GLY A 20 6.98 -2.12 26.94
C GLY A 20 7.25 -1.98 25.44
N GLY A 21 7.82 -0.85 25.06
CA GLY A 21 8.02 -0.46 23.65
C GLY A 21 6.73 0.01 22.96
N TYR A 22 6.80 0.15 21.64
CA TYR A 22 5.73 0.69 20.81
C TYR A 22 5.48 -0.20 19.58
N TYR A 23 4.25 -0.15 19.06
CA TYR A 23 3.95 -0.65 17.72
C TYR A 23 4.62 0.24 16.66
N ASP A 24 4.86 -0.34 15.48
CA ASP A 24 5.44 0.34 14.32
C ASP A 24 4.53 0.09 13.11
N HIS A 25 3.32 0.61 13.20
CA HIS A 25 2.31 0.52 12.16
C HIS A 25 2.72 1.30 10.92
N ALA A 26 3.47 2.40 11.07
CA ALA A 26 4.01 3.13 9.91
C ALA A 26 4.90 2.22 9.06
N GLN A 27 5.78 1.42 9.69
CA GLN A 27 6.57 0.42 8.98
C GLN A 27 5.68 -0.69 8.40
N GLU A 28 4.70 -1.22 9.14
CA GLU A 28 3.76 -2.23 8.62
C GLU A 28 2.98 -1.75 7.38
N VAL A 29 2.54 -0.49 7.38
CA VAL A 29 1.89 0.13 6.21
C VAL A 29 2.88 0.27 5.06
N SER A 30 4.10 0.74 5.33
CA SER A 30 5.14 0.86 4.31
C SER A 30 5.49 -0.49 3.68
N ASP A 31 5.56 -1.56 4.47
CA ASP A 31 5.82 -2.93 3.98
C ASP A 31 4.68 -3.45 3.11
N ALA A 32 3.44 -3.27 3.54
CA ALA A 32 2.30 -3.67 2.73
C ALA A 32 2.17 -2.83 1.44
N TYR A 33 2.58 -1.54 1.45
CA TYR A 33 2.66 -0.73 0.24
C TYR A 33 3.67 -1.29 -0.78
N ARG A 34 4.81 -1.87 -0.34
CA ARG A 34 5.75 -2.56 -1.24
C ARG A 34 5.06 -3.72 -1.97
N GLY A 35 4.25 -4.51 -1.26
CA GLY A 35 3.45 -5.57 -1.88
C GLY A 35 2.43 -5.05 -2.90
N LEU A 36 1.82 -3.88 -2.66
CA LEU A 36 0.92 -3.24 -3.62
C LEU A 36 1.64 -2.81 -4.90
N VAL A 37 2.89 -2.32 -4.80
CA VAL A 37 3.73 -1.99 -5.96
C VAL A 37 3.97 -3.22 -6.83
N ASP A 38 4.27 -4.37 -6.22
CA ASP A 38 4.51 -5.62 -6.95
C ASP A 38 3.23 -6.17 -7.60
N LEU A 39 2.09 -6.08 -6.90
CA LEU A 39 0.78 -6.45 -7.46
C LEU A 39 0.40 -5.55 -8.64
N LYS A 40 0.60 -4.23 -8.52
CA LYS A 40 0.38 -3.28 -9.60
C LYS A 40 1.17 -3.66 -10.85
N ARG A 41 2.47 -3.88 -10.70
CA ARG A 41 3.36 -4.33 -11.79
C ARG A 41 2.90 -5.62 -12.43
N SER A 42 2.44 -6.58 -11.62
CA SER A 42 1.93 -7.87 -12.10
C SER A 42 0.68 -7.69 -12.96
N TRP A 43 -0.31 -6.90 -12.50
CA TRP A 43 -1.54 -6.65 -13.25
C TRP A 43 -1.32 -5.83 -14.51
N GLU A 44 -0.48 -4.79 -14.46
CA GLU A 44 -0.03 -4.06 -15.65
C GLU A 44 0.65 -5.00 -16.66
N GLY A 45 1.44 -5.96 -16.19
CA GLY A 45 2.05 -7.00 -17.01
C GLY A 45 1.01 -7.88 -17.72
N MET A 46 0.00 -8.37 -16.98
CA MET A 46 -1.06 -9.20 -17.56
C MET A 46 -1.87 -8.44 -18.62
N LEU A 47 -2.20 -7.17 -18.36
CA LEU A 47 -3.00 -6.33 -19.26
C LEU A 47 -2.29 -6.00 -20.58
N LYS A 48 -0.95 -6.06 -20.61
CA LYS A 48 -0.14 -5.91 -21.84
C LYS A 48 -0.27 -7.10 -22.80
N ASN A 49 -0.80 -8.24 -22.35
CA ASN A 49 -1.02 -9.39 -23.23
C ASN A 49 -2.13 -9.06 -24.26
N PRO A 50 -1.83 -9.02 -25.57
CA PRO A 50 -2.83 -8.73 -26.60
C PRO A 50 -3.86 -9.85 -26.76
N ASN A 51 -3.54 -11.07 -26.33
CA ASN A 51 -4.41 -12.25 -26.41
C ASN A 51 -5.18 -12.50 -25.11
N LEU A 52 -5.18 -11.56 -24.17
CA LEU A 52 -5.97 -11.66 -22.94
C LEU A 52 -7.45 -11.48 -23.29
N ASP A 53 -8.28 -12.44 -22.88
CA ASP A 53 -9.73 -12.38 -23.09
C ASP A 53 -10.38 -11.22 -22.32
N ASP A 54 -11.57 -10.83 -22.77
CA ASP A 54 -12.26 -9.64 -22.28
C ASP A 54 -12.67 -9.75 -20.80
N GLU A 55 -13.04 -10.94 -20.33
CA GLU A 55 -13.45 -11.15 -18.93
C GLU A 55 -12.24 -11.00 -18.00
N LEU A 56 -11.11 -11.64 -18.33
CA LEU A 56 -9.87 -11.46 -17.58
C LEU A 56 -9.34 -10.03 -17.69
N ARG A 57 -9.49 -9.36 -18.84
CA ARG A 57 -9.11 -7.95 -18.99
C ARG A 57 -9.90 -7.05 -18.06
N GLN A 58 -11.22 -7.24 -17.97
CA GLN A 58 -12.07 -6.51 -17.04
C GLN A 58 -11.69 -6.81 -15.59
N LEU A 59 -11.46 -8.08 -15.25
CA LEU A 59 -11.03 -8.49 -13.91
C LEU A 59 -9.71 -7.81 -13.50
N TYR A 60 -8.66 -7.91 -14.33
CA TYR A 60 -7.36 -7.33 -14.02
C TYR A 60 -7.39 -5.80 -14.01
N THR A 61 -8.21 -5.17 -14.86
CA THR A 61 -8.44 -3.71 -14.80
C THR A 61 -9.08 -3.32 -13.46
N SER A 62 -10.09 -4.06 -13.00
CA SER A 62 -10.73 -3.83 -11.70
C SER A 62 -9.72 -4.00 -10.55
N LYS A 63 -8.92 -5.07 -10.57
CA LYS A 63 -7.87 -5.31 -9.57
C LYS A 63 -6.80 -4.23 -9.56
N LEU A 64 -6.37 -3.75 -10.72
CA LEU A 64 -5.45 -2.63 -10.85
C LEU A 64 -6.04 -1.34 -10.26
N ASN A 65 -7.33 -1.08 -10.49
CA ASN A 65 -8.02 0.08 -9.93
C ASN A 65 -8.11 0.01 -8.40
N GLU A 66 -8.44 -1.16 -7.83
CA GLU A 66 -8.46 -1.38 -6.37
C GLU A 66 -7.08 -1.12 -5.74
N VAL A 67 -6.01 -1.63 -6.38
CA VAL A 67 -4.63 -1.41 -5.93
C VAL A 67 -4.26 0.07 -6.00
N ASN A 68 -4.53 0.76 -7.12
CA ASN A 68 -4.24 2.17 -7.27
C ASN A 68 -4.96 3.04 -6.22
N ALA A 69 -6.25 2.78 -5.98
CA ALA A 69 -7.03 3.51 -4.98
C ALA A 69 -6.53 3.27 -3.55
N THR A 70 -5.97 2.09 -3.27
CA THR A 70 -5.37 1.79 -1.96
C THR A 70 -4.01 2.47 -1.83
N MET A 71 -3.19 2.44 -2.88
CA MET A 71 -1.89 3.12 -2.93
C MET A 71 -2.04 4.63 -2.72
N GLU A 72 -3.00 5.27 -3.39
CA GLU A 72 -3.27 6.71 -3.27
C GLU A 72 -3.58 7.13 -1.82
N LYS A 73 -4.35 6.32 -1.08
CA LYS A 73 -4.63 6.59 0.35
C LYS A 73 -3.36 6.56 1.19
N VAL A 74 -2.49 5.57 0.94
CA VAL A 74 -1.22 5.44 1.66
C VAL A 74 -0.27 6.58 1.29
N GLU A 75 -0.14 6.90 0.00
CA GLU A 75 0.68 8.01 -0.49
C GLU A 75 0.23 9.35 0.10
N THR A 76 -1.09 9.60 0.12
CA THR A 76 -1.67 10.81 0.72
C THR A 76 -1.33 10.91 2.21
N MET A 77 -1.46 9.81 2.94
CA MET A 77 -1.18 9.75 4.38
C MET A 77 0.31 10.03 4.69
N PHE A 78 1.22 9.49 3.90
CA PHE A 78 2.66 9.66 4.11
C PHE A 78 3.24 10.94 3.48
N SER A 79 2.54 11.58 2.55
CA SER A 79 3.04 12.75 1.81
C SER A 79 3.54 13.89 2.71
N PRO A 80 2.84 14.28 3.80
CA PRO A 80 3.35 15.30 4.73
C PRO A 80 4.63 14.91 5.47
N HIS A 81 4.96 13.61 5.52
CA HIS A 81 6.05 13.04 6.29
C HIS A 81 7.25 12.60 5.43
N GLY A 82 7.35 13.11 4.19
CA GLY A 82 8.44 12.79 3.25
C GLY A 82 8.11 11.69 2.24
N GLY A 83 6.83 11.29 2.16
CA GLY A 83 6.36 10.23 1.27
C GLY A 83 6.41 8.85 1.92
N VAL A 84 5.79 7.86 1.27
CA VAL A 84 5.98 6.46 1.66
C VAL A 84 7.47 6.18 1.51
N PHE A 85 8.09 5.35 2.35
CA PHE A 85 9.51 5.04 2.26
C PHE A 85 9.81 3.79 1.38
N PRO A 86 9.76 3.80 0.03
CA PRO A 86 10.42 2.76 -0.74
C PRO A 86 11.84 3.25 -1.07
N PRO A 87 12.93 2.65 -0.54
CA PRO A 87 13.18 1.20 -0.59
C PRO A 87 13.92 0.56 0.62
N LYS A 88 13.96 -0.78 0.62
CA LYS A 88 15.21 -1.52 0.37
C LYS A 88 15.01 -2.36 -0.88
#